data_AF-A0A936IVG1-F1
#
_entry.id   AF-A0A936IVG1-F1
#
_cell.length_a   1.000
_cell.length_b   1.000
_cell.length_c   1.000
_cell.angle_alpha   90.00
_cell.angle_beta   90.00
_cell.angle_gamma   90.00
#
_symmetry.space_group_name_H-M   'P 1'
#
loop_
_entity.id
_entity.type
_entity.pdbx_description
1 polymer ?
#
loop_
_entity_poly.entity_id
_entity_poly.type
_entity_poly.pdbx_seq_one_letter_code
_entity_poly.pdbx_strand_id
1 'polypeptide(L)'
;MVVPMVGQGTAEDPRRPAFVPAPPRPGDAVAERTDLAGILGFTAIVSDDGRFALVEFVAEDPEAFRAIRTDARVVKAFEVGKARREDIETEFRKHRKDFELDRMGVSLP
;
A
#
# COMPACT_ATOMS: atom_id res chain seq x y z
N MET A 1 2.50 0.63 5.45
CA MET A 1 3.30 -0.58 5.17
C MET A 1 4.37 -0.25 4.13
N VAL A 2 5.47 -0.98 4.09
CA VAL A 2 6.47 -0.91 3.01
C VAL A 2 6.33 -2.18 2.17
N VAL A 3 5.99 -2.00 0.89
CA VAL A 3 5.73 -3.08 -0.07
C VAL A 3 6.53 -2.87 -1.34
N PRO A 4 6.91 -3.92 -2.09
CA PRO A 4 7.63 -3.74 -3.35
C PRO A 4 6.72 -3.13 -4.42
N MET A 5 7.34 -2.42 -5.35
CA MET A 5 6.71 -2.09 -6.63
C MET A 5 6.68 -3.35 -7.50
N VAL A 6 5.54 -3.63 -8.11
CA VAL A 6 5.30 -4.73 -9.05
C VAL A 6 4.82 -4.16 -10.37
N GLY A 7 4.85 -5.00 -11.41
CA GLY A 7 4.41 -4.65 -12.75
C GLY A 7 5.56 -4.24 -13.68
N GLN A 8 5.43 -4.56 -14.97
CA GLN A 8 6.44 -4.30 -15.99
C GLN A 8 6.50 -2.83 -16.45
N GLY A 9 5.51 -2.00 -16.08
CA GLY A 9 5.42 -0.61 -16.53
C GLY A 9 4.84 -0.46 -17.95
N THR A 10 4.19 -1.51 -18.46
CA THR A 10 3.46 -1.46 -19.73
C THR A 10 2.01 -1.04 -19.50
N ALA A 11 1.26 -0.76 -20.57
CA ALA A 11 -0.18 -0.51 -20.47
C ALA A 11 -0.94 -1.72 -19.93
N GLU A 12 -0.45 -2.93 -20.20
CA GLU A 12 -1.07 -4.19 -19.77
C GLU A 12 -0.67 -4.59 -18.34
N ASP A 13 0.52 -4.17 -17.89
CA ASP A 13 1.01 -4.44 -16.54
C ASP A 13 1.68 -3.19 -15.94
N PRO A 14 0.88 -2.23 -15.47
CA PRO A 14 1.39 -0.95 -14.98
C PRO A 14 2.16 -1.14 -13.67
N ARG A 15 3.24 -0.36 -13.54
CA ARG A 15 4.06 -0.34 -12.33
C ARG A 15 3.26 0.26 -11.17
N ARG A 16 3.07 -0.52 -10.11
CA ARG A 16 2.23 -0.16 -8.94
C ARG A 16 2.76 -0.82 -7.66
N PRO A 17 2.38 -0.36 -6.46
CA PRO A 17 2.68 -1.09 -5.23
C PRO A 17 2.04 -2.48 -5.26
N ALA A 18 2.70 -3.48 -4.66
CA ALA A 18 2.07 -4.77 -4.41
C ALA A 18 0.78 -4.59 -3.57
N PHE A 19 -0.19 -5.47 -3.78
CA PHE A 19 -1.50 -5.43 -3.10
C PHE A 19 -2.31 -4.16 -3.38
N VAL A 20 -1.98 -3.42 -4.43
CA VAL A 20 -2.82 -2.35 -4.97
C VAL A 20 -3.40 -2.83 -6.30
N PRO A 21 -4.73 -2.70 -6.53
CA PRO A 21 -5.34 -3.10 -7.79
C PRO A 21 -4.72 -2.35 -8.97
N ALA A 22 -4.62 -3.02 -10.12
CA ALA A 22 -4.36 -2.29 -11.37
C ALA A 22 -5.55 -1.35 -11.65
N PRO A 23 -5.32 -0.18 -12.27
CA PRO A 23 -6.41 0.70 -12.67
C PRO A 23 -7.38 -0.06 -13.60
N PRO A 24 -8.70 0.11 -13.43
CA PRO A 24 -9.67 -0.58 -14.27
C PRO A 24 -9.51 -0.15 -15.72
N ARG A 25 -9.49 -1.10 -16.65
CA ARG A 25 -9.47 -0.83 -18.09
C ARG A 25 -10.90 -0.70 -18.62
N PRO A 26 -11.11 0.03 -19.71
CA PRO A 26 -12.41 0.07 -20.38
C PRO A 26 -12.85 -1.34 -20.77
N GLY A 27 -13.95 -1.83 -20.18
CA GLY A 27 -14.48 -3.18 -20.42
C GLY A 27 -14.13 -4.23 -19.37
N ASP A 28 -13.27 -3.91 -18.39
CA ASP A 28 -13.09 -4.78 -17.22
C ASP A 28 -14.41 -4.78 -16.43
N ALA A 29 -14.94 -5.97 -16.12
CA ALA A 29 -15.99 -6.09 -15.12
C ALA A 29 -15.43 -5.56 -13.80
N VAL A 30 -16.24 -4.82 -13.03
CA VAL A 30 -15.88 -4.28 -11.69
C VAL A 30 -15.46 -5.38 -10.68
N ALA A 31 -15.54 -6.65 -11.12
CA ALA A 31 -15.36 -7.88 -10.39
C ALA A 31 -14.10 -8.65 -10.85
N GLU A 32 -12.92 -8.07 -10.66
CA GLU A 32 -11.71 -8.84 -10.30
C GLU A 32 -10.98 -8.14 -9.14
N ARG A 33 -11.74 -7.66 -8.15
CA ARG A 33 -11.23 -7.23 -6.84
C ARG A 33 -10.89 -8.44 -5.94
N THR A 34 -10.48 -9.55 -6.52
CA THR A 34 -10.59 -10.87 -5.89
C THR A 34 -9.48 -11.18 -4.88
N ASP A 35 -8.46 -10.32 -4.76
CA ASP A 35 -7.29 -10.66 -3.95
C ASP A 35 -7.18 -9.86 -2.65
N LEU A 36 -8.04 -8.85 -2.45
CA LEU A 36 -7.97 -7.89 -1.34
C LEU A 36 -9.36 -7.66 -0.72
N ALA A 37 -10.11 -8.74 -0.52
CA ALA A 37 -11.41 -8.71 0.14
C ALA A 37 -11.33 -7.87 1.43
N GLY A 38 -12.01 -6.71 1.43
CA GLY A 38 -12.11 -5.82 2.59
C GLY A 38 -11.27 -4.54 2.56
N ILE A 39 -10.32 -4.37 1.62
CA ILE A 39 -9.60 -3.09 1.48
C ILE A 39 -10.52 -2.04 0.79
N LEU A 40 -10.84 -0.98 1.51
CA LEU A 40 -11.70 0.13 1.10
C LEU A 40 -10.96 1.21 0.32
N GLY A 41 -9.68 1.43 0.64
CA GLY A 41 -8.89 2.49 0.03
C GLY A 41 -7.42 2.37 0.36
N PHE A 42 -6.60 3.15 -0.34
CA PHE A 42 -5.17 3.22 -0.08
C PHE A 42 -4.60 4.59 -0.46
N THR A 43 -3.51 4.97 0.21
CA THR A 43 -2.61 6.06 -0.20
C THR A 43 -1.23 5.46 -0.36
N ALA A 44 -0.53 5.81 -1.45
CA ALA A 44 0.80 5.29 -1.72
C ALA A 44 1.78 6.41 -2.03
N ILE A 45 2.97 6.32 -1.45
CA ILE A 45 4.12 7.17 -1.75
C ILE A 45 5.26 6.27 -2.21
N VAL A 46 5.76 6.50 -3.42
CA VAL A 46 6.88 5.72 -3.97
C VAL A 46 8.17 6.10 -3.22
N SER A 47 8.97 5.08 -2.89
CA SER A 47 10.28 5.25 -2.27
C SER A 47 11.28 5.96 -3.20
N ASP A 48 12.35 6.50 -2.63
CA ASP A 48 13.38 7.24 -3.39
C ASP A 48 14.10 6.36 -4.42
N ASP A 49 14.23 5.06 -4.16
CA ASP A 49 14.83 4.11 -5.09
C ASP A 49 13.83 3.54 -6.12
N GLY A 50 12.54 3.89 -5.97
CA GLY A 50 11.45 3.42 -6.79
C GLY A 50 11.15 1.91 -6.68
N ARG A 51 11.90 1.13 -5.90
CA ARG A 51 11.72 -0.32 -5.77
C ARG A 51 10.61 -0.67 -4.78
N PHE A 52 10.33 0.23 -3.85
CA PHE A 52 9.27 0.08 -2.85
C PHE A 52 8.26 1.21 -2.93
N ALA A 53 7.13 1.00 -2.27
CA ALA A 53 6.21 2.05 -1.90
C ALA A 53 5.83 1.93 -0.43
N LEU A 54 5.63 3.10 0.16
CA LEU A 54 5.04 3.28 1.46
C LEU A 54 3.53 3.39 1.22
N VAL A 55 2.76 2.43 1.73
CA VAL A 55 1.32 2.33 1.45
C VAL A 55 0.52 2.30 2.74
N GLU A 56 -0.42 3.22 2.87
CA GLU A 56 -1.51 3.12 3.84
C GLU A 56 -2.66 2.36 3.18
N PHE A 57 -3.09 1.27 3.79
CA PHE A 57 -4.31 0.56 3.38
C PHE A 57 -5.39 0.78 4.44
N VAL A 58 -6.62 0.99 3.99
CA VAL A 58 -7.80 1.12 4.85
C VAL A 58 -8.76 0.00 4.55
N ALA A 59 -9.33 -0.59 5.60
CA ALA A 59 -10.30 -1.67 5.55
C ALA A 59 -11.34 -1.47 6.66
N GLU A 60 -12.53 -2.02 6.48
CA GLU A 60 -13.55 -2.05 7.55
C GLU A 60 -13.15 -3.05 8.65
N ASP A 61 -12.60 -4.20 8.26
CA ASP A 61 -12.21 -5.30 9.15
C ASP A 61 -10.68 -5.43 9.20
N PRO A 62 -10.02 -5.40 10.37
CA PRO A 62 -8.59 -5.65 10.49
C PRO A 62 -8.14 -7.03 9.99
N GLU A 63 -9.01 -8.05 9.93
CA GLU A 63 -8.70 -9.35 9.32
C GLU A 63 -8.44 -9.23 7.80
N ALA A 64 -8.98 -8.20 7.13
CA ALA A 64 -8.69 -7.94 5.72
C ALA A 64 -7.19 -7.71 5.46
N PHE A 65 -6.45 -7.23 6.46
CA PHE A 65 -5.00 -7.04 6.36
C PHE A 65 -4.20 -8.31 6.63
N ARG A 66 -4.82 -9.42 7.05
CA ARG A 66 -4.09 -10.63 7.46
C ARG A 66 -3.22 -11.16 6.33
N ALA A 67 -3.80 -11.33 5.14
CA ALA A 67 -3.08 -11.83 3.96
C ALA A 67 -1.88 -10.94 3.60
N ILE A 68 -2.05 -9.61 3.66
CA ILE A 68 -0.99 -8.64 3.37
C ILE A 68 0.10 -8.71 4.45
N ARG A 69 -0.27 -8.68 5.73
CA ARG A 69 0.68 -8.67 6.87
C ARG A 69 1.53 -9.94 6.96
N THR A 70 1.02 -11.07 6.48
CA THR A 70 1.75 -12.35 6.49
C THR A 70 2.55 -12.61 5.22
N ASP A 71 2.42 -11.77 4.18
CA ASP A 71 3.17 -11.96 2.94
C ASP A 71 4.64 -11.58 3.14
N ALA A 72 5.54 -12.49 2.75
CA ALA A 72 6.98 -12.33 2.91
C ALA A 72 7.56 -11.13 2.14
N ARG A 73 6.83 -10.58 1.17
CA ARG A 73 7.22 -9.38 0.42
C ARG A 73 7.01 -8.09 1.21
N VAL A 74 6.18 -8.11 2.25
CA VAL A 74 5.96 -6.93 3.10
C VAL A 74 7.15 -6.74 4.02
N VAL A 75 7.95 -5.71 3.74
CA VAL A 75 9.17 -5.40 4.49
C VAL A 75 8.83 -4.91 5.89
N LYS A 76 7.76 -4.12 6.00
CA LYS A 76 7.29 -3.61 7.28
C LYS A 76 5.81 -3.28 7.25
N ALA A 77 5.08 -3.66 8.29
CA ALA A 77 3.73 -3.19 8.56
C ALA A 77 3.65 -2.51 9.93
N PHE A 78 2.84 -1.47 10.01
CA PHE A 78 2.43 -0.82 11.24
C PHE A 78 0.90 -0.80 11.26
N GLU A 79 0.34 -0.88 12.46
CA GLU A 79 -1.11 -0.70 12.67
C GLU A 79 -1.34 0.67 13.29
N VAL A 80 -2.28 1.41 12.71
CA VAL A 80 -2.67 2.75 13.17
C VAL A 80 -3.15 2.64 14.63
N GLY A 81 -2.71 3.57 15.49
CA GLY A 81 -3.04 3.58 16.91
C GLY A 81 -2.24 2.60 17.78
N LYS A 82 -1.46 1.67 17.20
CA LYS A 82 -0.58 0.76 17.97
C LYS A 82 0.89 1.16 17.94
N ALA A 83 1.37 1.69 16.82
CA ALA A 83 2.75 2.15 16.67
C ALA A 83 2.87 3.65 16.97
N ARG A 84 4.00 4.07 17.56
CA ARG A 84 4.28 5.50 17.78
C ARG A 84 4.61 6.16 16.44
N ARG A 85 4.19 7.41 16.28
CA ARG A 85 4.50 8.21 15.09
C ARG A 85 6.01 8.21 14.79
N GLU A 86 6.83 8.41 15.81
CA GLU A 86 8.29 8.47 15.69
C GLU A 86 8.88 7.17 15.13
N ASP A 87 8.36 6.01 15.55
CA ASP A 87 8.79 4.70 15.06
C ASP A 87 8.42 4.50 13.58
N ILE A 88 7.21 4.93 13.21
CA ILE A 88 6.72 4.86 11.83
C ILE A 88 7.59 5.72 10.93
N GLU A 89 7.80 6.99 11.30
CA GLU A 89 8.60 7.91 10.51
C GLU A 89 10.06 7.48 10.41
N THR A 90 10.66 7.01 11.51
CA THR A 90 12.04 6.50 11.52
C THR A 90 12.20 5.35 10.54
N GLU A 91 11.26 4.41 10.53
CA GLU A 91 11.30 3.27 9.63
C GLU A 91 11.04 3.70 8.17
N PHE A 92 10.06 4.55 7.94
CA PHE A 92 9.66 4.98 6.60
C PHE A 92 10.70 5.89 5.94
N ARG A 93 11.44 6.69 6.72
CA ARG A 93 12.56 7.50 6.24
C ARG A 93 13.75 6.70 5.72
N LYS A 94 13.81 5.39 6.00
CA LYS A 94 14.78 4.48 5.35
C LYS A 94 14.49 4.31 3.85
N HIS A 95 13.24 4.51 3.43
CA HIS A 95 12.79 4.33 2.05
C HIS A 95 12.45 5.66 1.35
N ARG A 96 12.05 6.69 2.10
CA ARG A 96 11.71 8.02 1.57
C ARG A 96 12.21 9.11 2.53
N LYS A 97 13.31 9.78 2.20
CA LYS A 97 14.04 10.65 3.15
C LYS A 97 13.21 11.80 3.71
N ASP A 98 12.40 12.43 2.87
CA ASP A 98 11.47 13.52 3.20
C ASP A 98 10.07 13.01 3.61
N PHE A 99 9.98 11.75 4.08
CA PHE A 99 8.70 11.21 4.54
C PHE A 99 8.24 11.92 5.82
N GLU A 100 6.96 12.27 5.81
CA GLU A 100 6.20 12.88 6.91
C GLU A 100 4.86 12.13 6.97
N LEU A 101 4.45 11.68 8.16
CA LEU A 101 3.29 10.79 8.31
C LEU A 101 1.97 11.46 7.89
N ASP A 102 1.90 12.77 8.00
CA ASP A 102 0.82 13.65 7.56
C ASP A 102 0.64 13.72 6.03
N ARG A 103 1.58 13.19 5.24
CA ARG A 103 1.37 12.92 3.81
C ARG A 103 0.55 11.65 3.55
N MET A 104 0.29 10.86 4.59
CA MET A 104 -0.64 9.74 4.59
C MET A 104 -1.98 10.17 5.20
N GLY A 105 -3.03 9.42 4.93
CA GLY A 105 -4.39 9.74 5.35
C GLY A 105 -5.38 9.59 4.20
N VAL A 106 -5.90 8.38 4.02
CA VAL A 106 -7.08 8.17 3.18
C VAL A 106 -8.30 8.73 3.91
N SER A 107 -8.90 9.81 3.40
CA SER A 107 -10.25 10.22 3.80
C SER A 107 -11.27 9.37 3.05
N LEU A 108 -11.96 8.49 3.77
CA LEU A 108 -13.16 7.82 3.26
C LEU A 108 -14.38 8.73 3.52
N PRO A 109 -15.31 8.86 2.55
CA PRO A 109 -16.57 9.59 2.71
C PRO A 109 -17.55 8.91 3.68
#